data_AF-A0A6B2T890-F1
#
_entry.id   AF-A0A6B2T890-F1
#
_cell.length_a   1.000
_cell.length_b   1.000
_cell.length_c   1.000
_cell.angle_alpha   90.00
_cell.angle_beta   90.00
_cell.angle_gamma   90.00
#
_symmetry.space_group_name_H-M   'P 1'
#
loop_
_entity.id
_entity.type
_entity.pdbx_description
1 polymer ?
#
loop_
_entity_poly.entity_id
_entity_poly.type
_entity_poly.pdbx_seq_one_letter_code
_entity_poly.pdbx_strand_id
1 'polypeptide(L)'
;MNAPTPQATAAASTAETLRAALAGLLDGLPPRQATQAVERLIANYRGRTPTDAPILRDRADVAAYAAYRMPATFEAVRGALGALADAAPEGWAPGSHVDVGGGTGAAMWAVA
;
A
#
# COMPACT_ATOMS: atom_id res chain seq x y z
N MET A 1 -15.62 4.42 44.34
CA MET A 1 -15.68 3.26 43.42
C MET A 1 -15.79 3.83 42.01
N ASN A 2 -14.66 4.12 41.37
CA ASN A 2 -14.63 4.69 40.03
C ASN A 2 -14.66 3.51 39.05
N ALA A 3 -15.77 3.37 38.31
CA ALA A 3 -15.83 2.42 37.21
C ALA A 3 -14.84 2.85 36.13
N PRO A 4 -14.08 1.93 35.52
CA PRO A 4 -13.24 2.27 34.38
C PRO A 4 -14.14 2.65 33.21
N THR A 5 -13.89 3.81 32.63
CA THR A 5 -14.49 4.25 31.36
C THR A 5 -14.18 3.19 30.30
N PRO A 6 -15.17 2.64 29.57
CA PRO A 6 -14.89 1.73 28.48
C PRO A 6 -14.08 2.46 27.41
N GLN A 7 -12.82 2.05 27.27
CA GLN A 7 -11.93 2.54 26.23
C GLN A 7 -12.47 1.97 24.91
N ALA A 8 -13.11 2.81 24.11
CA ALA A 8 -13.52 2.44 22.77
C ALA A 8 -12.29 1.88 22.04
N THR A 9 -12.37 0.64 21.57
CA THR A 9 -11.39 0.09 20.62
C THR A 9 -11.31 1.06 19.46
N ALA A 10 -10.24 1.87 19.41
CA ALA A 10 -10.00 2.76 18.30
C ALA A 10 -9.97 1.89 17.03
N ALA A 11 -10.82 2.21 16.06
CA ALA A 11 -10.76 1.57 14.75
C ALA A 11 -9.32 1.76 14.24
N ALA A 12 -8.70 0.66 13.80
CA ALA A 12 -7.34 0.70 13.28
C ALA A 12 -7.26 1.74 12.16
N SER A 13 -6.20 2.54 12.15
CA SER A 13 -5.96 3.49 11.06
C SER A 13 -5.91 2.75 9.71
N THR A 14 -6.23 3.43 8.63
CA THR A 14 -6.12 2.85 7.28
C THR A 14 -4.69 2.33 7.00
N ALA A 15 -3.67 2.98 7.56
CA ALA A 15 -2.28 2.54 7.49
C ALA A 15 -2.03 1.21 8.22
N GLU A 16 -2.58 1.03 9.42
CA GLU A 16 -2.49 -0.23 10.16
C GLU A 16 -3.24 -1.35 9.48
N THR A 17 -4.45 -1.06 8.98
CA THR A 17 -5.26 -2.01 8.22
C THR A 17 -4.53 -2.45 6.96
N LEU A 18 -3.92 -1.52 6.22
CA LEU A 18 -3.11 -1.83 5.04
C LEU A 18 -1.93 -2.73 5.40
N ARG A 19 -1.16 -2.39 6.45
CA ARG A 19 -0.02 -3.20 6.90
C ARG A 19 -0.45 -4.61 7.32
N ALA A 20 -1.55 -4.74 8.04
CA ALA A 20 -2.10 -6.04 8.47
C ALA A 20 -2.58 -6.88 7.28
N ALA A 21 -3.28 -6.26 6.32
CA ALA A 21 -3.73 -6.94 5.11
C ALA A 21 -2.54 -7.46 4.27
N LEU A 22 -1.48 -6.64 4.13
CA LEU A 22 -0.25 -7.05 3.45
C LEU A 22 0.46 -8.19 4.17
N ALA A 23 0.54 -8.15 5.50
CA ALA A 23 1.11 -9.23 6.30
C ALA A 23 0.34 -10.54 6.09
N GLY A 24 -1.00 -10.51 6.16
CA GLY A 24 -1.83 -11.69 5.92
C GLY A 24 -1.69 -12.27 4.50
N LEU A 25 -1.41 -11.43 3.50
CA LEU A 25 -1.10 -11.91 2.13
C LEU A 25 0.25 -12.63 2.05
N LEU A 26 1.22 -12.24 2.89
CA LEU A 26 2.54 -12.86 2.95
C LEU A 26 2.57 -14.13 3.80
N ASP A 27 1.74 -14.24 4.84
CA ASP A 27 1.72 -15.40 5.76
C ASP A 27 1.48 -16.74 5.06
N GLY A 28 0.79 -16.73 3.91
CA GLY A 28 0.54 -17.91 3.09
C GLY A 28 1.68 -18.31 2.14
N LEU A 29 2.79 -17.57 2.10
CA LEU A 29 3.88 -17.79 1.15
C LEU A 29 5.06 -18.52 1.80
N PRO A 30 5.63 -19.55 1.15
CA PRO A 30 6.89 -20.14 1.59
C PRO A 30 7.97 -19.04 1.67
N PRO A 31 8.71 -18.89 2.80
CA PRO A 31 9.67 -17.81 2.99
C PRO A 31 10.70 -17.69 1.84
N ARG A 32 11.13 -18.82 1.28
CA ARG A 32 12.05 -18.84 0.13
C ARG A 32 11.44 -18.21 -1.13
N GLN A 33 10.15 -18.39 -1.39
CA GLN A 33 9.50 -17.78 -2.55
C GLN A 33 9.38 -16.27 -2.37
N ALA A 34 9.02 -15.80 -1.16
CA ALA A 34 8.95 -14.38 -0.86
C ALA A 34 10.31 -13.69 -1.02
N THR A 35 11.40 -14.27 -0.47
CA THR A 35 12.75 -13.74 -0.63
C THR A 35 13.18 -13.69 -2.09
N GLN A 36 12.97 -14.77 -2.85
CA GLN A 36 13.34 -14.81 -4.26
C GLN A 36 12.52 -13.82 -5.12
N ALA A 37 11.25 -13.61 -4.80
CA ALA A 37 10.42 -12.60 -5.46
C ALA A 37 10.97 -11.18 -5.25
N VAL A 38 11.33 -10.84 -4.00
CA VAL A 38 11.91 -9.54 -3.65
C VAL A 38 13.28 -9.33 -4.31
N GLU A 39 14.17 -10.33 -4.27
CA GLU A 39 15.50 -10.25 -4.92
C GLU A 39 15.39 -10.02 -6.42
N ARG A 40 14.48 -10.74 -7.10
CA ARG A 40 14.20 -10.54 -8.53
C ARG A 40 13.62 -9.17 -8.82
N LEU A 41 12.73 -8.66 -7.97
CA LEU A 41 12.14 -7.32 -8.10
C LEU A 41 13.20 -6.22 -7.99
N ILE A 42 14.12 -6.34 -7.02
CA ILE A 42 15.23 -5.40 -6.85
C ILE A 42 16.19 -5.47 -8.06
N ALA A 43 16.49 -6.67 -8.55
CA ALA A 43 17.36 -6.88 -9.70
C ALA A 43 16.76 -6.31 -11.00
N ASN A 44 15.48 -6.55 -11.25
CA ASN A 44 14.78 -6.09 -12.46
C ASN A 44 14.51 -4.58 -12.45
N TYR A 45 14.32 -3.96 -11.28
CA TYR A 45 14.16 -2.51 -11.16
C TYR A 45 15.48 -1.74 -11.37
N ARG A 46 16.63 -2.38 -11.12
CA ARG A 46 17.98 -1.79 -11.28
C ARG A 46 18.68 -2.19 -12.59
N GLY A 47 18.26 -3.28 -13.23
CA GLY A 47 18.77 -3.75 -14.50
C GLY A 47 18.11 -3.07 -15.69
N ARG A 48 18.86 -2.86 -16.79
CA ARG A 48 18.32 -2.40 -18.08
C ARG A 48 17.82 -3.55 -18.96
N THR A 49 17.74 -4.77 -18.43
CA THR A 49 17.43 -5.97 -19.21
C THR A 49 15.96 -5.94 -19.61
N PRO A 50 15.65 -5.83 -20.91
CA PRO A 50 14.28 -6.04 -21.38
C PRO A 50 13.88 -7.45 -20.97
N THR A 51 12.79 -7.57 -20.22
CA THR A 51 12.23 -8.88 -19.90
C THR A 51 11.08 -9.12 -20.87
N ASP A 52 11.20 -10.14 -21.73
CA ASP A 52 10.15 -10.55 -22.66
C ASP A 52 8.93 -11.19 -21.97
N ALA A 53 8.91 -11.17 -20.63
CA ALA A 53 7.85 -11.73 -19.79
C ALA A 53 7.41 -10.70 -18.74
N PRO A 54 6.14 -10.71 -18.30
CA PRO A 54 5.65 -9.84 -17.24
C PRO A 54 6.56 -9.84 -16.00
N ILE A 55 6.79 -8.66 -15.44
CA ILE A 55 7.61 -8.49 -14.22
C ILE A 55 6.97 -9.20 -13.02
N LEU A 56 5.63 -9.20 -12.96
CA LEU A 56 4.84 -9.90 -11.95
C LEU A 56 4.16 -11.10 -12.62
N ARG A 57 4.54 -12.32 -12.23
CA ARG A 57 4.18 -13.54 -12.96
C ARG A 57 3.17 -14.41 -12.24
N ASP A 58 3.17 -14.34 -10.91
CA ASP A 58 2.29 -15.12 -10.07
C ASP A 58 1.85 -14.32 -8.83
N ARG A 59 0.98 -14.93 -8.03
CA ARG A 59 0.43 -14.32 -6.82
C ARG A 59 1.50 -13.98 -5.78
N ALA A 60 2.58 -14.77 -5.71
CA ALA A 60 3.65 -14.55 -4.74
C ALA A 60 4.47 -13.31 -5.11
N ASP A 61 4.80 -13.15 -6.40
CA ASP A 61 5.48 -11.95 -6.91
C ASP A 61 4.64 -10.68 -6.70
N VAL A 62 3.31 -10.76 -6.92
CA VAL A 62 2.40 -9.63 -6.70
C VAL A 62 2.31 -9.27 -5.21
N ALA A 63 2.15 -10.25 -4.32
CA ALA A 63 2.06 -10.01 -2.88
C ALA A 63 3.36 -9.43 -2.32
N ALA A 64 4.52 -9.95 -2.74
CA ALA A 64 5.82 -9.43 -2.36
C ALA A 64 6.02 -7.99 -2.87
N TYR A 65 5.64 -7.70 -4.12
CA TYR A 65 5.71 -6.36 -4.69
C TYR A 65 4.82 -5.36 -3.92
N ALA A 66 3.58 -5.76 -3.64
CA ALA A 66 2.63 -4.97 -2.88
C ALA A 66 3.16 -4.66 -1.47
N ALA A 67 3.63 -5.67 -0.75
CA ALA A 67 4.19 -5.48 0.59
C ALA A 67 5.43 -4.57 0.60
N TYR A 68 6.28 -4.66 -0.43
CA TYR A 68 7.47 -3.83 -0.55
C TYR A 68 7.15 -2.37 -0.93
N ARG A 69 6.19 -2.13 -1.83
CA ARG A 69 5.94 -0.80 -2.41
C ARG A 69 4.77 -0.05 -1.80
N MET A 70 3.66 -0.72 -1.50
CA MET A 70 2.42 -0.05 -1.09
C MET A 70 2.57 0.83 0.13
N PRO A 71 3.27 0.45 1.23
CA PRO A 71 3.35 1.30 2.42
C PRO A 71 3.98 2.67 2.14
N ALA A 72 5.08 2.70 1.39
CA ALA A 72 5.73 3.96 1.04
C ALA A 72 4.87 4.80 0.08
N THR A 73 4.21 4.17 -0.90
CA THR A 73 3.30 4.88 -1.81
C THR A 73 2.07 5.41 -1.09
N PHE A 74 1.50 4.66 -0.14
CA PHE A 74 0.38 5.08 0.70
C PHE A 74 0.72 6.37 1.47
N GLU A 75 1.85 6.37 2.18
CA GLU A 75 2.28 7.54 2.97
C GLU A 75 2.58 8.75 2.07
N ALA A 76 3.24 8.51 0.92
CA ALA A 76 3.51 9.58 -0.03
C ALA A 76 2.22 10.22 -0.59
N VAL A 77 1.22 9.39 -0.92
CA VAL A 77 -0.08 9.88 -1.40
C VAL A 77 -0.85 10.58 -0.28
N ARG A 78 -0.84 10.07 0.95
CA ARG A 78 -1.45 10.76 2.10
C ARG A 78 -0.83 12.13 2.33
N GLY A 79 0.49 12.24 2.30
CA GLY A 79 1.19 13.52 2.39
C GLY A 79 0.83 14.48 1.27
N ALA A 80 0.81 14.00 0.02
CA ALA A 80 0.44 14.82 -1.14
C ALA A 80 -1.01 15.30 -1.08
N LEU A 81 -1.94 14.45 -0.65
CA LEU A 81 -3.35 14.82 -0.47
C LEU A 81 -3.56 15.80 0.69
N GLY A 82 -2.79 15.67 1.78
CA GLY A 82 -2.79 16.65 2.86
C GLY A 82 -2.32 18.02 2.36
N ALA A 83 -1.19 18.07 1.66
CA ALA A 83 -0.69 19.31 1.07
C ALA A 83 -1.66 19.91 0.03
N LEU A 84 -2.36 19.07 -0.73
CA LEU A 84 -3.40 19.51 -1.66
C LEU A 84 -4.59 20.13 -0.91
N ALA A 85 -5.03 19.51 0.18
CA ALA A 85 -6.12 20.04 1.01
C ALA A 85 -5.75 21.40 1.62
N ASP A 86 -4.50 21.57 2.08
CA ASP A 86 -4.01 22.84 2.62
C ASP A 86 -3.92 23.95 1.57
N ALA A 87 -3.63 23.59 0.31
CA ALA A 87 -3.49 24.54 -0.80
C ALA A 87 -4.81 24.83 -1.53
N ALA A 88 -5.86 24.04 -1.29
CA ALA A 88 -7.12 24.15 -2.00
C ALA A 88 -7.95 25.37 -1.55
N PRO A 89 -8.84 25.90 -2.41
CA PRO A 89 -9.78 26.94 -2.01
C PRO A 89 -10.69 26.49 -0.86
N GLU A 90 -11.09 27.45 -0.02
CA GLU A 90 -12.07 27.21 1.02
C GLU A 90 -13.38 26.65 0.43
N GLY A 91 -13.91 25.60 1.05
CA GLY A 91 -15.12 24.90 0.58
C GLY A 91 -14.89 23.92 -0.56
N TRP A 92 -13.65 23.67 -0.99
CA TRP A 92 -13.36 22.62 -1.98
C TRP A 92 -13.58 21.22 -1.37
N ALA A 93 -14.55 20.48 -1.93
CA ALA A 93 -14.91 19.14 -1.49
C ALA A 93 -15.09 18.22 -2.72
N PRO A 94 -14.03 17.52 -3.18
CA PRO A 94 -14.14 16.64 -4.33
C PRO A 94 -15.05 15.43 -4.05
N GLY A 95 -16.01 15.17 -4.92
CA GLY A 95 -16.96 14.05 -4.78
C GLY A 95 -16.47 12.71 -5.36
N SER A 96 -15.34 12.70 -6.09
CA SER A 96 -14.81 11.50 -6.73
C SER A 96 -13.29 11.58 -6.91
N HIS A 97 -12.64 10.42 -6.88
CA HIS A 97 -11.20 10.27 -7.16
C HIS A 97 -11.02 9.24 -8.28
N VAL A 98 -10.12 9.52 -9.23
CA VAL A 98 -9.72 8.59 -10.29
C VAL A 98 -8.25 8.22 -10.14
N ASP A 99 -7.94 6.92 -10.18
CA ASP A 99 -6.58 6.40 -10.05
C ASP A 99 -6.15 5.73 -11.36
N VAL A 100 -5.42 6.50 -12.17
CA VAL A 100 -4.97 6.05 -13.50
C VAL A 100 -3.69 5.24 -13.35
N GLY A 101 -3.75 3.97 -13.72
CA GLY A 101 -2.60 3.08 -13.59
C GLY A 101 -2.29 2.70 -12.13
N GLY A 102 -3.32 2.66 -11.27
CA GLY A 102 -3.19 2.48 -9.82
C GLY A 102 -2.45 1.23 -9.32
N GLY A 103 -2.17 0.28 -10.21
CA GLY A 103 -1.31 -0.87 -9.92
C GLY A 103 -1.80 -1.67 -8.72
N THR A 104 -1.06 -1.60 -7.62
CA THR A 104 -1.37 -2.29 -6.36
C THR A 104 -2.54 -1.66 -5.58
N GLY A 105 -3.03 -0.49 -6.00
CA GLY A 105 -4.15 0.22 -5.36
C GLY A 105 -3.75 1.05 -4.14
N ALA A 106 -2.47 1.33 -3.92
CA ALA A 106 -2.01 2.09 -2.75
C ALA A 106 -2.66 3.48 -2.63
N ALA A 107 -2.96 4.14 -3.75
CA ALA A 107 -3.64 5.44 -3.75
C ALA A 107 -5.11 5.32 -3.33
N MET A 108 -5.79 4.23 -3.69
CA MET A 108 -7.16 3.96 -3.23
C MET A 108 -7.22 3.74 -1.72
N TRP A 109 -6.27 3.00 -1.16
CA TRP A 109 -6.13 2.88 0.29
C TRP A 109 -5.82 4.22 0.93
N ALA A 110 -5.01 5.05 0.29
CA ALA A 110 -4.70 6.36 0.81
C ALA A 110 -5.97 7.20 0.94
N VAL A 111 -6.93 7.18 0.01
CA VAL A 111 -8.12 8.05 0.08
C VAL A 111 -9.28 7.51 0.94
N ALA A 112 -9.15 6.29 1.48
CA ALA A 112 -10.18 5.61 2.27
C ALA A 112 -10.28 6.09 3.72
#